data_AF-A0A8H7IA85-F1
#
_entry.id   AF-A0A8H7IA85-F1
#
_cell.length_a   1.000
_cell.length_b   1.000
_cell.length_c   1.000
_cell.angle_alpha   90.00
_cell.angle_beta   90.00
_cell.angle_gamma   90.00
#
_symmetry.space_group_name_H-M   'P 1'
#
loop_
_entity.id
_entity.type
_entity.pdbx_description
1 polymer ?
#
loop_
_entity_poly.entity_id
_entity_poly.type
_entity_poly.pdbx_seq_one_letter_code
_entity_poly.pdbx_strand_id
1 'polypeptide(L)'
;MAFATVYLEPARLIDNDSLRERFQNAGYFLIQCASEKDRNKVFKLIGKHIRRDANGVKQMAYIGVTSTIDPRVESPEEIAQMLVAATKYIPADQLGATDDCGFSPFCDDKKP
;
A
#
# COMPACT_ATOMS: atom_id res chain seq x y z
N MET A 1 7.92 -10.43 -15.04
CA MET A 1 7.29 -9.32 -14.29
C MET A 1 6.52 -9.95 -13.14
N ALA A 2 7.04 -9.88 -11.92
CA ALA A 2 6.39 -10.48 -10.76
C ALA A 2 5.43 -9.45 -10.14
N PHE A 3 4.14 -9.75 -10.20
CA PHE A 3 3.10 -8.99 -9.52
C PHE A 3 3.05 -9.48 -8.07
N ALA A 4 3.46 -8.63 -7.14
CA ALA A 4 3.31 -8.89 -5.72
C ALA A 4 2.11 -8.10 -5.23
N THR A 5 0.90 -8.62 -5.45
CA THR A 5 -0.26 -8.17 -4.67
C THR A 5 -0.11 -8.80 -3.31
N VAL A 6 0.45 -8.05 -2.36
CA VAL A 6 0.67 -8.61 -1.04
C VAL A 6 -0.47 -8.23 -0.11
N TYR A 7 -1.45 -9.13 -0.04
CA TYR A 7 -2.53 -9.15 0.95
C TYR A 7 -2.03 -9.60 2.33
N LEU A 8 -0.95 -8.99 2.82
CA LEU A 8 -0.47 -9.23 4.17
C LEU A 8 -0.55 -7.92 4.92
N GLU A 9 -0.97 -7.96 6.18
CA GLU A 9 -0.90 -6.81 7.09
C GLU A 9 0.43 -6.08 6.83
N PRO A 10 0.41 -4.78 6.49
CA PRO A 10 1.61 -4.09 5.99
C PRO A 10 2.81 -4.18 6.95
N ALA A 11 2.54 -4.38 8.25
CA ALA A 11 3.56 -4.61 9.27
C ALA A 11 4.28 -5.97 9.15
N ARG A 12 3.62 -7.06 8.72
CA ARG A 12 4.24 -8.39 8.63
C ARG A 12 5.14 -8.57 7.42
N LEU A 13 4.88 -7.82 6.35
CA LEU A 13 5.70 -7.83 5.13
C LEU A 13 7.07 -7.23 5.33
N ILE A 14 7.11 -6.14 6.08
CA ILE A 14 8.28 -5.26 6.12
C ILE A 14 9.25 -5.69 7.24
N ASP A 15 8.74 -6.34 8.29
CA ASP A 15 9.55 -6.95 9.36
C ASP A 15 10.00 -8.40 9.07
N ASN A 16 9.56 -9.01 7.96
CA ASN A 16 9.89 -10.40 7.66
C ASN A 16 10.93 -10.50 6.53
N ASP A 17 12.16 -10.84 6.89
CA ASP A 17 13.30 -10.96 5.98
C ASP A 17 13.04 -11.92 4.80
N SER A 18 12.23 -12.98 5.00
CA SER A 18 11.90 -13.93 3.94
C SER A 18 10.97 -13.36 2.86
N LEU A 19 10.06 -12.46 3.22
CA LEU A 19 9.16 -11.79 2.27
C LEU A 19 9.93 -10.70 1.52
N ARG A 20 10.83 -10.00 2.21
CA ARG A 20 11.72 -9.01 1.61
C ARG A 20 12.60 -9.63 0.52
N GLU A 21 13.14 -10.84 0.72
CA GLU A 21 13.89 -11.58 -0.29
C GLU A 21 13.05 -11.94 -1.53
N ARG A 22 11.82 -12.43 -1.31
CA ARG A 22 10.93 -12.86 -2.41
C ARG A 22 10.49 -11.72 -3.31
N PHE A 23 10.45 -10.49 -2.80
CA PHE A 23 9.99 -9.31 -3.55
C PHE A 23 11.12 -8.32 -3.86
N GLN A 24 12.38 -8.76 -3.85
CA GLN A 24 13.51 -7.87 -4.12
C GLN A 24 13.42 -7.18 -5.49
N ASN A 25 12.90 -7.87 -6.52
CA ASN A 25 12.85 -7.33 -7.87
C ASN A 25 11.43 -6.90 -8.30
N ALA A 26 10.50 -6.74 -7.36
CA ALA A 26 9.18 -6.19 -7.66
C ALA A 26 9.30 -4.69 -7.96
N GLY A 27 8.71 -4.26 -9.09
CA GLY A 27 8.73 -2.86 -9.51
C GLY A 27 7.63 -2.02 -8.87
N TYR A 28 6.59 -2.65 -8.34
CA TYR A 28 5.59 -1.94 -7.55
C TYR A 28 4.91 -2.83 -6.52
N PHE A 29 4.33 -2.19 -5.53
CA PHE A 29 3.58 -2.78 -4.43
C PHE A 29 2.23 -2.09 -4.32
N LEU A 30 1.17 -2.87 -4.20
CA LEU A 30 -0.18 -2.40 -3.84
C LEU A 30 -0.38 -2.72 -2.36
N ILE A 31 -0.71 -1.72 -1.55
CA ILE A 31 -0.64 -1.83 -0.08
C ILE A 31 -1.93 -1.28 0.53
N GLN A 32 -2.69 -2.14 1.22
CA GLN A 32 -3.87 -1.74 1.98
C GLN A 32 -3.51 -0.69 3.05
N CYS A 33 -4.24 0.42 3.08
CA CYS A 33 -3.99 1.54 3.99
C CYS A 33 -5.27 2.25 4.46
N ALA A 34 -6.33 2.36 3.66
CA ALA A 34 -7.52 3.15 4.02
C ALA A 34 -8.26 2.54 5.22
N SER A 35 -8.37 1.21 5.29
CA SER A 35 -8.95 0.47 6.41
C SER A 35 -7.99 0.26 7.60
N GLU A 36 -6.73 0.70 7.50
CA GLU A 36 -5.73 0.51 8.55
C GLU A 36 -5.92 1.50 9.71
N LYS A 37 -5.81 0.98 10.94
CA LYS A 37 -5.95 1.79 12.17
C LYS A 37 -4.80 2.78 12.35
N ASP A 38 -3.57 2.37 12.04
CA ASP A 38 -2.37 3.21 12.14
C ASP A 38 -1.62 3.25 10.79
N ARG A 39 -2.13 4.12 9.90
CA ARG A 39 -1.56 4.40 8.59
C ARG A 39 -0.14 4.97 8.65
N ASN A 40 0.16 5.78 9.65
CA ASN A 40 1.48 6.42 9.76
C ASN A 40 2.58 5.39 10.01
N LYS A 41 2.29 4.35 10.80
CA LYS A 41 3.21 3.21 10.97
C LYS A 41 3.49 2.53 9.63
N VAL A 42 2.45 2.30 8.81
CA VAL A 42 2.60 1.72 7.48
C VAL A 42 3.45 2.60 6.57
N PHE A 43 3.15 3.89 6.47
CA PHE A 43 3.93 4.83 5.64
C PHE A 43 5.41 4.88 6.03
N LYS A 44 5.69 4.89 7.34
CA LYS A 44 7.06 4.87 7.86
C LYS A 44 7.81 3.58 7.49
N LEU A 45 7.12 2.44 7.54
CA LEU A 45 7.69 1.17 7.12
C LEU A 45 7.96 1.14 5.61
N ILE A 46 7.02 1.63 4.79
CA ILE A 46 7.24 1.74 3.34
C ILE A 46 8.46 2.62 3.06
N GLY A 47 8.52 3.84 3.62
CA GLY A 47 9.62 4.77 3.42
C GLY A 47 10.98 4.23 3.85
N LYS A 48 11.03 3.43 4.92
CA LYS A 48 12.26 2.80 5.42
C LYS A 48 12.79 1.70 4.47
N HIS A 49 11.92 1.04 3.70
CA HIS A 49 12.28 -0.18 2.98
C HIS A 49 12.16 -0.10 1.45
N ILE A 50 11.39 0.86 0.92
CA ILE A 50 11.28 1.07 -0.54
C ILE A 50 12.64 1.48 -1.11
N ARG A 51 13.08 0.81 -2.17
CA ARG A 51 14.35 1.13 -2.84
C ARG A 51 14.13 2.02 -4.05
N ARG A 52 15.02 2.98 -4.24
CA ARG A 52 15.07 3.78 -5.48
C ARG A 52 15.49 2.96 -6.69
N ASP A 53 16.39 2.02 -6.46
CA ASP A 53 16.87 1.07 -7.45
C ASP A 53 17.00 -0.32 -6.82
N ALA A 54 16.35 -1.30 -7.44
CA ALA A 54 16.40 -2.70 -7.08
C ALA A 54 16.90 -3.49 -8.28
N ASN A 55 18.22 -3.46 -8.51
CA ASN A 55 18.90 -4.11 -9.63
C ASN A 55 18.40 -3.63 -11.01
N GLY A 56 18.30 -2.32 -11.21
CA GLY A 56 17.79 -1.70 -12.43
C GLY A 56 16.27 -1.50 -12.46
N VAL A 57 15.57 -1.87 -11.38
CA VAL A 57 14.12 -1.72 -11.26
C VAL A 57 13.79 -0.67 -10.20
N LYS A 58 13.21 0.45 -10.64
CA LYS A 58 12.62 1.44 -9.72
C LYS A 58 11.39 0.84 -9.04
N GLN A 59 11.31 0.97 -7.72
CA GLN A 59 10.16 0.50 -6.96
C GLN A 59 9.13 1.62 -6.74
N MET A 60 7.86 1.27 -6.82
CA MET A 60 6.72 2.15 -6.53
C MET A 60 5.86 1.59 -5.40
N ALA A 61 5.40 2.43 -4.49
CA ALA A 61 4.39 2.08 -3.50
C ALA A 61 3.07 2.76 -3.86
N TYR A 62 2.08 1.96 -4.23
CA TYR A 62 0.71 2.41 -4.36
C TYR A 62 -0.02 2.10 -3.06
N ILE A 63 -0.44 3.14 -2.35
CA ILE A 63 -1.18 3.00 -1.10
C ILE A 63 -2.68 3.00 -1.37
N GLY A 64 -3.39 2.13 -0.66
CA GLY A 64 -4.84 2.05 -0.65
C GLY A 64 -5.44 3.32 -0.04
N VAL A 65 -6.17 4.08 -0.84
CA VAL A 65 -6.82 5.33 -0.42
C VAL A 65 -8.35 5.22 -0.34
N THR A 66 -8.88 4.10 -0.81
CA THR A 66 -10.32 3.78 -0.84
C THR A 66 -10.54 2.45 -0.15
N SER A 67 -11.36 2.46 0.89
CA SER A 67 -11.81 1.26 1.59
C SER A 67 -12.81 0.51 0.71
N THR A 68 -12.56 -0.77 0.47
CA THR A 68 -13.48 -1.62 -0.32
C THR A 68 -14.42 -2.45 0.54
N ILE A 69 -14.30 -2.33 1.86
CA ILE A 69 -15.12 -3.03 2.86
C ILE A 69 -16.11 -2.10 3.59
N ASP A 70 -15.98 -0.79 3.39
CA ASP A 70 -16.89 0.23 3.94
C ASP A 70 -17.69 0.84 2.79
N PRO A 71 -19.04 0.84 2.83
CA PRO A 71 -19.85 1.44 1.77
C PRO A 71 -19.78 2.98 1.73
N ARG A 72 -19.21 3.62 2.75
CA ARG A 72 -18.96 5.06 2.74
C ARG A 72 -17.94 5.41 1.65
N VAL A 73 -18.33 6.31 0.76
CA VAL A 73 -17.42 6.89 -0.25
C VAL A 73 -16.53 7.95 0.40
N GLU A 74 -15.21 7.85 0.23
CA GLU A 74 -14.26 8.88 0.66
C GLU A 74 -14.35 10.13 -0.21
N SER A 75 -14.14 11.31 0.39
CA SER A 75 -14.07 12.56 -0.38
C SER A 75 -12.71 12.73 -1.06
N PRO A 76 -12.63 13.52 -2.15
CA PRO A 76 -11.36 13.87 -2.78
C PRO A 76 -10.35 14.50 -1.81
N GLU A 77 -10.82 15.31 -0.86
CA GLU A 77 -9.99 15.94 0.18
C GLU A 77 -9.41 14.93 1.15
N GLU A 78 -10.18 13.91 1.54
CA GLU A 78 -9.69 12.83 2.42
C GLU A 78 -8.56 12.03 1.74
N ILE A 79 -8.74 11.71 0.46
CA ILE A 79 -7.73 11.03 -0.36
C ILE A 79 -6.47 11.91 -0.51
N ALA A 80 -6.64 13.19 -0.85
CA ALA A 80 -5.53 14.12 -1.02
C ALA A 80 -4.73 14.31 0.29
N GLN A 81 -5.43 14.46 1.42
CA GLN A 81 -4.78 14.59 2.73
C GLN A 81 -3.99 13.34 3.10
N MET A 82 -4.50 12.14 2.77
CA MET A 82 -3.78 10.89 3.01
C MET A 82 -2.50 10.83 2.18
N LEU A 83 -2.57 11.15 0.89
CA LEU A 83 -1.39 11.17 0.01
C LEU A 83 -0.35 12.17 0.49
N VAL A 84 -0.78 13.39 0.85
CA VAL A 84 0.11 14.41 1.42
C VAL A 84 0.74 13.93 2.74
N ALA A 85 -0.02 13.26 3.62
CA ALA A 85 0.52 12.69 4.85
C ALA A 85 1.56 11.60 4.57
N ALA A 86 1.33 10.75 3.57
CA ALA A 86 2.26 9.69 3.16
C ALA A 86 3.58 10.26 2.63
N THR A 87 3.58 11.41 1.94
CA THR A 87 4.82 12.05 1.45
C THR A 87 5.80 12.46 2.55
N LYS A 88 5.36 12.54 3.81
CA LYS A 88 6.27 12.75 4.95
C LYS A 88 7.26 11.60 5.15
N TYR A 89 6.94 10.42 4.62
CA TYR A 89 7.71 9.19 4.79
C TYR A 89 8.15 8.55 3.47
N ILE A 90 7.30 8.62 2.44
CA ILE A 90 7.54 7.97 1.14
C ILE A 90 7.94 9.04 0.13
N PRO A 91 9.02 8.86 -0.65
CA PRO A 91 9.39 9.79 -1.72
C PRO A 91 8.23 9.97 -2.70
N ALA A 92 7.89 11.23 -3.01
CA ALA A 92 6.75 11.55 -3.88
C ALA A 92 6.86 10.93 -5.28
N ASP A 93 8.08 10.78 -5.80
CA ASP A 93 8.34 10.13 -7.09
C ASP A 93 8.24 8.60 -7.06
N GLN A 94 8.01 8.02 -5.88
CA GLN A 94 7.81 6.58 -5.65
C GLN A 94 6.44 6.27 -5.03
N LEU A 95 5.56 7.27 -4.89
CA LEU A 95 4.24 7.15 -4.28
C LEU A 95 3.14 7.19 -5.34
N GLY A 96 2.17 6.29 -5.22
CA GLY A 96 0.94 6.28 -6.00
C GLY A 96 -0.27 5.95 -5.13
N ALA A 97 -1.46 6.00 -5.73
CA ALA A 97 -2.73 5.67 -5.09
C ALA A 97 -3.37 4.44 -5.75
N THR A 98 -4.09 3.64 -4.97
CA THR A 98 -4.88 2.49 -5.41
C THR A 98 -6.09 2.31 -4.46
N ASP A 99 -7.01 1.42 -4.78
CA ASP A 99 -7.96 0.85 -3.79
C ASP A 99 -7.24 -0.08 -2.80
N ASP A 100 -7.82 -0.28 -1.60
CA ASP A 100 -7.26 -1.15 -0.57
C ASP A 100 -7.17 -2.63 -1.00
N CYS A 101 -8.13 -3.08 -1.79
CA CYS A 101 -8.31 -4.45 -2.27
C CYS A 101 -9.32 -4.44 -3.43
N GLY A 102 -9.38 -5.52 -4.22
CA GLY A 102 -10.40 -5.64 -5.26
C GLY A 102 -11.84 -5.55 -4.74
N PHE A 103 -12.72 -4.92 -5.53
CA PHE A 103 -14.15 -4.72 -5.22
C PHE A 103 -15.03 -5.98 -5.40
N SER A 104 -14.44 -7.10 -5.81
CA SER A 104 -15.19 -8.36 -5.88
C SER A 104 -15.47 -8.83 -4.45
N PRO A 105 -16.71 -9.25 -4.13
CA PRO A 105 -17.04 -9.71 -2.79
C PRO A 105 -16.14 -10.89 -2.43
N PHE A 106 -15.41 -10.78 -1.32
CA PHE A 106 -14.67 -11.90 -0.75
C PHE A 106 -15.53 -12.59 0.31
N CYS A 107 -15.68 -13.91 0.17
CA CYS A 107 -16.31 -14.83 1.13
C CYS A 107 -17.68 -14.39 1.71
N ASP A 108 -17.66 -13.51 2.70
CA ASP A 108 -18.72 -13.16 3.64
C ASP A 108 -18.89 -11.64 3.83
N ASP A 109 -18.34 -10.82 2.94
CA ASP A 109 -18.58 -9.37 2.92
C ASP A 109 -20.08 -9.04 2.91
N LYS A 110 -20.58 -8.44 4.00
CA LYS A 110 -21.95 -7.93 4.05
C LYS A 110 -22.05 -6.67 3.21
N LYS A 111 -22.74 -6.78 2.07
CA LYS A 111 -23.18 -5.63 1.29
C LYS A 111 -24.39 -4.96 1.97
N PRO A 112 -24.58 -3.64 1.77
CA PRO A 112 -25.80 -2.94 2.15
C PRO A 112 -27.04 -3.52 1.43
#